data_AF-A0A842P1B5-F1
#
_entry.id   AF-A0A842P1B5-F1
#
_cell.length_a   1.000
_cell.length_b   1.000
_cell.length_c   1.000
_cell.angle_alpha   90.00
_cell.angle_beta   90.00
_cell.angle_gamma   90.00
#
_symmetry.space_group_name_H-M   'P 1'
#
loop_
_entity.id
_entity.type
_entity.pdbx_description
1 polymer ?
#
loop_
_entity_poly.entity_id
_entity_poly.type
_entity_poly.pdbx_seq_one_letter_code
_entity_poly.pdbx_strand_id
1 'polypeptide(L)'
;MSVKPLSYYRETYVRSQPSAFCVGCGNGTILNCFVRAIDDLEIPKEKVLCVSGIGCSAWIPSPNFNGDTLHTTHGRALAFATGAKAYN
;
A
#
# COMPACT_ATOMS: atom_id res chain seq x y z
N MET A 1 -19.58 11.64 -7.11
CA MET A 1 -18.12 11.62 -6.86
C MET A 1 -17.44 11.43 -8.20
N SER A 2 -16.66 12.41 -8.68
CA SER A 2 -15.98 12.29 -9.97
C SER A 2 -14.79 11.34 -9.80
N VAL A 3 -14.78 10.22 -10.53
CA VAL A 3 -13.68 9.25 -10.46
C VAL A 3 -12.45 9.88 -11.11
N LYS A 4 -11.37 10.06 -10.34
CA LYS A 4 -10.10 10.59 -10.85
C LYS A 4 -9.47 9.57 -11.83
N PRO A 5 -8.68 10.02 -12.82
CA PRO A 5 -8.00 9.10 -13.74
C PRO A 5 -7.01 8.20 -12.99
N LEU A 6 -6.73 7.00 -13.53
CA LEU A 6 -5.80 6.06 -12.87
C LEU A 6 -4.38 6.64 -12.70
N SER A 7 -3.94 7.50 -13.63
CA SER A 7 -2.64 8.18 -13.58
C SER A 7 -2.47 8.98 -12.29
N TYR A 8 -3.51 9.72 -11.88
CA TYR A 8 -3.52 10.51 -10.65
C TYR A 8 -3.14 9.66 -9.42
N TYR A 9 -3.79 8.50 -9.26
CA TYR A 9 -3.55 7.63 -8.12
C TYR A 9 -2.14 7.04 -8.14
N ARG A 10 -1.65 6.65 -9.32
CA ARG A 10 -0.32 6.08 -9.49
C ARG A 10 0.77 7.10 -9.19
N GLU A 11 0.65 8.32 -9.71
CA GLU A 11 1.62 9.38 -9.48
C GLU A 11 1.63 9.87 -8.02
N THR A 12 0.47 9.85 -7.37
CA THR A 12 0.34 10.37 -5.99
C THR A 12 0.74 9.34 -4.93
N TYR A 13 0.27 8.09 -5.06
CA TYR A 13 0.30 7.07 -4.00
C TYR A 13 1.18 5.86 -4.31
N VAL A 14 1.69 5.69 -5.55
CA VAL A 14 2.48 4.52 -5.92
C VAL A 14 3.92 4.95 -6.25
N ARG A 15 4.91 4.27 -5.67
CA ARG A 15 6.31 4.56 -5.97
C ARG A 15 6.62 4.24 -7.44
N SER A 16 7.43 5.09 -8.08
CA SER A 16 7.87 4.89 -9.45
C SER A 16 8.96 3.81 -9.51
N GLN A 17 8.54 2.55 -9.52
CA GLN A 17 9.41 1.37 -9.62
C GLN A 17 8.76 0.28 -10.47
N PRO A 18 9.54 -0.68 -10.99
CA PRO A 18 9.01 -1.83 -11.70
C PRO A 18 8.00 -2.60 -10.84
N SER A 19 6.86 -2.95 -11.43
CA SER A 19 5.86 -3.80 -10.77
C SER A 19 6.40 -5.22 -10.62
N ALA A 20 6.31 -5.77 -9.41
CA ALA A 20 6.56 -7.19 -9.16
C ALA A 20 5.37 -8.10 -9.54
N PHE A 21 4.22 -7.52 -9.92
CA PHE A 21 3.03 -8.28 -10.28
C PHE A 21 3.06 -8.72 -11.74
N CYS A 22 2.75 -9.99 -11.97
CA CYS A 22 2.52 -10.53 -13.31
C CYS A 22 1.34 -9.84 -14.00
N VAL A 23 1.33 -9.86 -15.33
CA VAL A 23 0.18 -9.39 -16.12
C VAL A 23 -1.08 -10.19 -15.72
N GLY A 24 -2.15 -9.49 -15.37
CA GLY A 24 -3.40 -10.10 -14.91
C GLY A 24 -3.44 -10.49 -13.43
N CYS A 25 -2.38 -10.26 -12.64
CA CYS A 25 -2.37 -10.56 -11.21
C CYS A 25 -3.37 -9.67 -10.43
N GLY A 26 -4.24 -10.29 -9.65
CA GLY A 26 -5.24 -9.58 -8.83
C GLY A 26 -4.66 -8.63 -7.78
N ASN A 27 -3.42 -8.84 -7.34
CA ASN A 27 -2.75 -7.91 -6.41
C ASN A 27 -2.60 -6.51 -7.00
N GLY A 28 -2.43 -6.37 -8.32
CA GLY A 28 -2.40 -5.07 -8.99
C GLY A 28 -3.76 -4.35 -8.91
N THR A 29 -4.85 -5.11 -9.02
CA THR A 29 -6.21 -4.59 -8.82
C THR A 29 -6.40 -4.13 -7.38
N ILE A 30 -5.99 -4.94 -6.39
CA ILE A 30 -6.10 -4.59 -4.97
C ILE A 30 -5.26 -3.34 -4.65
N LEU A 31 -4.07 -3.19 -5.22
CA LEU A 31 -3.26 -1.96 -5.07
C LEU A 31 -4.02 -0.73 -5.54
N ASN A 32 -4.66 -0.78 -6.71
CA ASN A 32 -5.44 0.35 -7.22
C ASN A 32 -6.66 0.65 -6.33
N CYS A 33 -7.34 -0.36 -5.79
CA CYS A 33 -8.44 -0.16 -4.84
C CYS A 33 -7.96 0.42 -3.50
N PHE A 34 -6.81 -0.05 -3.01
CA PHE A 34 -6.21 0.41 -1.76
C PHE A 34 -5.85 1.90 -1.81
N VAL A 35 -5.18 2.36 -2.85
CA VAL A 35 -4.81 3.79 -2.98
C VAL A 35 -6.03 4.69 -3.22
N ARG A 36 -7.06 4.18 -3.90
CA ARG A 36 -8.34 4.89 -4.04
C ARG A 36 -9.04 5.05 -2.70
N ALA A 37 -9.08 4.00 -1.89
CA ALA A 37 -9.69 4.08 -0.56
C ALA A 37 -8.99 5.11 0.35
N ILE A 38 -7.66 5.21 0.29
CA ILE A 38 -6.91 6.23 1.05
C ILE A 38 -7.29 7.65 0.58
N ASP A 39 -7.35 7.87 -0.74
CA ASP A 39 -7.73 9.15 -1.35
C ASP A 39 -9.19 9.54 -1.02
N ASP A 40 -10.13 8.60 -1.16
CA ASP A 40 -11.55 8.80 -0.91
C ASP A 40 -11.85 9.10 0.58
N LEU A 41 -11.05 8.56 1.50
CA LEU A 41 -11.12 8.84 2.92
C LEU A 41 -10.38 10.13 3.32
N GLU A 42 -9.74 10.81 2.37
CA GLU A 42 -8.95 12.02 2.59
C GLU A 42 -7.86 11.84 3.67
N ILE A 43 -7.33 10.62 3.82
CA ILE A 43 -6.29 10.33 4.81
C ILE A 43 -4.95 10.79 4.22
N PRO A 44 -4.22 11.71 4.88
CA PRO A 44 -2.87 12.08 4.44
C PRO A 44 -1.98 10.84 4.44
N LYS A 45 -1.29 10.57 3.33
CA LYS A 45 -0.44 9.38 3.19
C LYS A 45 0.70 9.34 4.22
N GLU A 46 1.13 10.50 4.69
CA GLU A 46 2.13 10.69 5.76
C GLU A 46 1.60 10.22 7.12
N LYS A 47 0.29 10.00 7.26
CA LYS A 47 -0.35 9.42 8.44
C LYS A 47 -0.70 7.94 8.28
N VAL A 48 -0.28 7.30 7.19
CA VAL A 48 -0.55 5.89 6.92
C VAL A 48 0.74 5.09 7.04
N LEU A 49 0.79 4.21 8.03
CA LEU A 49 1.83 3.18 8.14
C LEU A 49 1.36 1.87 7.50
N CYS A 50 2.05 1.47 6.45
CA CYS A 50 1.83 0.22 5.74
C CYS A 50 2.70 -0.91 6.30
N VAL A 51 2.10 -1.86 7.03
CA VAL A 51 2.85 -3.01 7.60
C VAL A 51 2.52 -4.29 6.84
N SER A 52 3.55 -4.99 6.37
CA SER A 52 3.44 -6.16 5.51
C SER A 52 4.40 -7.27 5.92
N GLY A 53 4.09 -8.51 5.54
CA GLY A 53 4.95 -9.68 5.75
C GLY A 53 5.75 -10.03 4.49
N ILE A 54 5.95 -11.32 4.24
CA ILE A 54 6.60 -11.82 3.01
C ILE A 54 5.58 -12.51 2.11
N GLY A 55 5.61 -12.17 0.83
CA GLY A 55 4.78 -12.74 -0.24
C GLY A 55 4.49 -11.72 -1.34
N CYS A 56 3.96 -12.14 -2.49
CA CYS A 56 3.60 -11.21 -3.57
C CYS A 56 2.59 -10.15 -3.07
N SER A 57 1.60 -10.54 -2.25
CA SER A 57 0.64 -9.59 -1.68
C SER A 57 1.26 -8.50 -0.81
N ALA A 58 2.41 -8.77 -0.18
CA ALA A 58 3.11 -7.77 0.63
C ALA A 58 3.58 -6.57 -0.20
N TRP A 59 3.82 -6.76 -1.50
CA TRP A 59 4.18 -5.70 -2.43
C TRP A 59 3.05 -4.69 -2.65
N ILE A 60 1.79 -5.00 -2.30
CA ILE A 60 0.69 -4.02 -2.38
C ILE A 60 1.02 -2.81 -1.50
N PRO A 61 1.13 -2.95 -0.16
CA PRO A 61 1.50 -1.85 0.71
C PRO A 61 3.01 -1.57 0.75
N SER A 62 3.90 -2.54 0.54
CA SER A 62 5.35 -2.33 0.64
C SER A 62 6.14 -3.21 -0.34
N PRO A 63 6.88 -2.64 -1.31
CA PRO A 63 7.32 -1.24 -1.37
C PRO A 63 6.43 -0.33 -2.24
N ASN A 64 5.30 -0.79 -2.79
CA ASN A 64 4.60 0.01 -3.81
C ASN A 64 3.93 1.27 -3.27
N PHE A 65 3.50 1.32 -2.02
CA PHE A 65 2.88 2.53 -1.47
C PHE A 65 3.91 3.64 -1.25
N ASN A 66 3.58 4.84 -1.71
CA ASN A 66 4.38 6.05 -1.53
C ASN A 66 4.10 6.70 -0.17
N GLY A 67 4.46 5.99 0.90
CA GLY A 67 4.39 6.45 2.29
C GLY A 67 5.28 5.59 3.18
N ASP A 68 5.05 5.66 4.50
CA ASP A 68 5.80 4.88 5.47
C ASP A 68 5.42 3.40 5.39
N THR A 69 6.43 2.55 5.30
CA THR A 69 6.26 1.12 5.04
C THR A 69 7.18 0.28 5.91
N LEU A 70 6.66 -0.80 6.50
CA LEU A 70 7.42 -1.86 7.14
C LEU A 70 7.22 -3.18 6.38
N HIS A 71 8.29 -3.68 5.76
CA HIS A 71 8.34 -5.00 5.15
C HIS A 71 8.99 -5.98 6.12
N THR A 72 8.17 -6.70 6.86
CA THR A 72 8.58 -7.49 8.03
C THR A 72 8.78 -8.96 7.67
N THR A 73 9.15 -9.78 8.66
CA THR A 73 9.35 -11.21 8.45
C THR A 73 8.04 -11.95 8.18
N HIS A 74 8.16 -13.12 7.56
CA HIS A 74 7.00 -13.92 7.14
C HIS A 74 6.10 -14.25 8.34
N GLY A 75 4.81 -13.97 8.21
CA GLY A 75 3.82 -14.18 9.28
C GLY A 75 3.90 -13.21 10.47
N ARG A 76 4.74 -12.16 10.44
CA ARG A 76 4.94 -11.24 11.59
C ARG A 76 4.45 -9.81 11.39
N ALA A 77 3.77 -9.53 10.28
CA ALA A 77 3.20 -8.21 10.00
C ALA A 77 2.33 -7.67 11.16
N LEU A 78 1.47 -8.50 11.72
CA LEU A 78 0.58 -8.09 12.82
C LEU A 78 1.35 -7.76 14.10
N ALA A 79 2.44 -8.49 14.42
CA ALA A 79 3.23 -8.20 15.62
C ALA A 79 3.85 -6.79 15.54
N PHE A 80 4.40 -6.43 14.39
CA PHE A 80 4.94 -5.09 14.14
C PHE A 80 3.84 -4.03 14.10
N ALA A 81 2.71 -4.31 13.43
CA ALA A 81 1.59 -3.38 13.34
C ALA A 81 1.00 -3.06 14.72
N THR A 82 0.83 -4.08 15.57
CA THR A 82 0.36 -3.89 16.95
C THR A 82 1.31 -3.01 17.75
N GLY A 83 2.62 -3.26 17.66
CA GLY A 83 3.62 -2.43 18.35
C GLY A 83 3.61 -0.98 17.87
N ALA A 84 3.55 -0.78 16.55
CA ALA A 84 3.48 0.56 15.97
C ALA A 84 2.21 1.30 16.40
N LYS A 85 1.05 0.62 16.36
CA LYS A 85 -0.24 1.21 16.72
C LYS A 85 -0.39 1.49 18.22
N ALA A 86 0.28 0.71 19.07
CA ALA A 86 0.31 0.97 20.50
C ALA A 86 1.13 2.21 20.85
N TYR A 87 2.11 2.57 20.00
CA TYR A 87 2.94 3.76 20.18
C TYR A 87 2.29 5.03 19.61
N ASN A 88 1.66 4.95 18.42
CA ASN A 88 1.06 6.10 17.70
C ASN A 88 -0.24 5.68 16.95
#